data_AF-A0A1I5NM89-F1
#
_entry.id   AF-A0A1I5NM89-F1
#
_cell.length_a   1.000
_cell.length_b   1.000
_cell.length_c   1.000
_cell.angle_alpha   90.00
_cell.angle_beta   90.00
_cell.angle_gamma   90.00
#
_symmetry.space_group_name_H-M   'P 1'
#
loop_
_entity.id
_entity.type
_entity.pdbx_description
1 polymer ?
#
loop_
_entity_poly.entity_id
_entity_poly.type
_entity_poly.pdbx_seq_one_letter_code
_entity_poly.pdbx_strand_id
1 'polypeptide(L)'
;MREIEEEEEVLGTPSFEVLVVDGEPIVSGSYYMAPPLYMRKAEWDPAEPGRLTVFASDDTVWYATDVPRQGRVNVVLVPVEPHPSMAR
;
A
#
# COMPACT_ATOMS: atom_id res chain seq x y z
N MET A 1 -31.19 -16.50 21.35
CA MET A 1 -30.58 -15.43 20.52
C MET A 1 -29.12 -15.80 20.39
N ARG A 2 -28.61 -15.92 19.17
CA ARG A 2 -27.18 -16.12 18.93
C ARG A 2 -26.59 -14.72 18.95
N GLU A 3 -25.83 -14.39 19.98
CA GLU A 3 -24.98 -13.20 19.97
C GLU A 3 -23.99 -13.41 18.82
N ILE A 4 -24.13 -12.61 17.77
CA ILE A 4 -23.13 -12.52 16.72
C ILE A 4 -22.04 -11.68 17.37
N GLU A 5 -20.94 -12.32 17.78
CA GLU A 5 -19.74 -11.60 18.20
C GLU A 5 -19.40 -10.62 17.09
N GLU A 6 -19.40 -9.32 17.41
CA GLU A 6 -18.91 -8.28 16.51
C GLU A 6 -17.46 -8.66 16.19
N GLU A 7 -17.22 -9.16 14.98
CA GLU A 7 -15.87 -9.51 14.52
C GLU A 7 -15.02 -8.25 14.67
N GLU A 8 -14.06 -8.30 15.59
CA GLU A 8 -13.10 -7.24 15.82
C GLU A 8 -12.40 -6.97 14.48
N GLU A 9 -12.73 -5.84 13.84
CA GLU A 9 -12.24 -5.53 12.50
C GLU A 9 -10.73 -5.35 12.60
N VAL A 10 -9.97 -6.39 12.23
CA VAL A 10 -8.52 -6.34 12.20
C VAL A 10 -8.13 -5.42 11.06
N LEU A 11 -7.91 -4.14 11.37
CA LEU A 11 -7.34 -3.16 10.46
C LEU A 11 -5.91 -3.64 10.12
N GLY A 12 -5.79 -4.38 9.02
CA GLY A 12 -4.51 -4.84 8.51
C GLY A 12 -3.57 -3.65 8.26
N THR A 13 -2.26 -3.87 8.40
CA THR A 13 -1.28 -2.85 8.03
C THR A 13 -1.37 -2.60 6.52
N PRO A 14 -1.58 -1.34 6.07
CA PRO A 14 -1.64 -1.02 4.65
C PRO A 14 -0.37 -1.51 3.96
N SER A 15 -0.49 -2.40 2.98
CA SER A 15 0.66 -2.86 2.20
C SER A 15 0.29 -3.15 0.74
N PHE A 16 1.26 -3.27 -0.15
CA PHE A 16 1.05 -3.72 -1.53
C PHE A 16 2.11 -4.71 -1.96
N GLU A 17 1.76 -5.65 -2.82
CA GLU A 17 2.75 -6.44 -3.54
C GLU A 17 3.27 -5.66 -4.75
N VAL A 18 4.59 -5.51 -4.82
CA VAL A 18 5.31 -4.87 -5.93
C VAL A 18 6.29 -5.88 -6.50
N LEU A 19 6.34 -5.99 -7.83
CA LEU A 19 7.41 -6.69 -8.53
C LEU A 19 8.38 -5.64 -9.05
N VAL A 20 9.65 -5.73 -8.69
CA VAL A 20 10.68 -4.82 -9.21
C VAL A 20 11.56 -5.58 -10.21
N VAL A 21 11.64 -5.08 -11.45
CA VAL A 21 12.42 -5.67 -12.56
C VAL A 21 13.33 -4.60 -13.11
N ASP A 22 14.63 -4.89 -13.21
CA ASP A 22 15.65 -3.95 -13.70
C ASP A 22 15.63 -2.58 -12.97
N GLY A 23 15.27 -2.60 -11.68
CA GLY A 23 15.13 -1.39 -10.87
C GLY A 23 13.79 -0.66 -11.03
N GLU A 24 12.93 -1.07 -11.97
CA GLU A 24 11.63 -0.45 -12.23
C GLU A 24 10.50 -1.17 -11.48
N PRO A 25 9.60 -0.43 -10.79
CA PRO A 25 8.48 -1.02 -10.08
C PRO A 25 7.34 -1.36 -11.06
N ILE A 26 6.89 -2.61 -11.01
CA ILE A 26 5.75 -3.14 -11.75
C ILE A 26 4.66 -3.48 -10.74
N VAL A 27 3.48 -2.93 -10.98
CA VAL A 27 2.29 -3.19 -10.15
C VAL A 27 1.91 -4.67 -10.28
N SER A 28 1.95 -5.41 -9.17
CA SER A 28 1.76 -6.87 -9.16
C SER A 28 0.56 -7.34 -8.33
N GLY A 29 -0.10 -6.48 -7.54
CA GLY A 29 -1.12 -6.96 -6.60
C GLY A 29 -2.19 -5.97 -6.13
N SER A 30 -3.18 -6.56 -5.46
CA SER A 30 -4.33 -5.93 -4.78
C SER A 30 -4.11 -5.96 -3.26
N TYR A 31 -4.73 -5.06 -2.48
CA TYR A 31 -4.68 -5.17 -1.02
C TYR A 31 -6.02 -4.97 -0.29
N TYR A 32 -6.06 -5.57 0.91
CA TYR A 32 -7.13 -5.63 1.87
C TYR A 32 -7.03 -4.46 2.87
N MET A 33 -7.59 -3.32 2.50
CA MET A 33 -8.21 -2.41 3.49
C MET A 33 -9.73 -2.52 3.34
N ALA A 34 -10.48 -2.06 4.34
CA ALA A 34 -11.92 -1.84 4.21
C ALA A 34 -12.18 -0.33 4.09
N PRO A 35 -12.66 0.18 2.93
CA PRO A 35 -12.84 -0.51 1.64
C PRO A 35 -11.51 -0.84 0.93
N PRO A 36 -11.48 -1.80 -0.02
CA PRO A 36 -10.25 -2.21 -0.69
C PRO A 36 -9.62 -1.09 -1.53
N LEU A 37 -8.30 -0.94 -1.41
CA LEU A 37 -7.50 -0.08 -2.28
C LEU A 37 -6.66 -0.93 -3.23
N TYR A 38 -6.49 -0.43 -4.45
CA TYR A 38 -5.64 -1.04 -5.47
C TYR A 38 -4.56 -0.05 -5.90
N MET A 39 -3.34 -0.56 -6.07
CA MET A 39 -2.26 0.22 -6.64
C MET A 39 -2.56 0.45 -8.13
N ARG A 40 -2.64 1.72 -8.56
CA ARG A 40 -2.71 2.07 -9.98
C ARG A 40 -1.32 2.21 -10.59
N LYS A 41 -0.39 2.75 -9.81
CA LYS A 41 0.96 3.08 -10.25
C LYS A 41 1.91 3.12 -9.06
N ALA A 42 3.16 2.76 -9.30
CA ALA A 42 4.25 3.02 -8.37
C ALA A 42 5.43 3.62 -9.14
N GLU A 43 6.14 4.57 -8.54
CA GLU A 43 7.31 5.23 -9.10
C GLU A 43 8.32 5.52 -7.99
N TRP A 44 9.61 5.48 -8.31
CA TRP A 44 10.62 5.95 -7.38
C TRP A 44 10.54 7.47 -7.24
N ASP A 45 10.61 7.96 -6.00
CA ASP A 45 10.61 9.39 -5.73
C ASP A 45 11.93 10.02 -6.22
N PRO A 46 11.89 10.99 -7.15
CA PRO A 46 13.10 11.64 -7.65
C PRO A 46 13.80 12.51 -6.59
N ALA A 47 13.08 12.97 -5.56
CA ALA A 47 13.63 13.75 -4.46
C ALA A 47 14.23 12.86 -3.36
N GLU A 48 13.76 11.61 -3.23
CA GLU A 48 14.22 10.67 -2.21
C GLU A 48 14.50 9.28 -2.79
N PRO A 49 15.75 8.97 -3.19
CA PRO A 49 16.10 7.74 -3.89
C PRO A 49 15.78 6.42 -3.16
N GLY A 50 15.44 6.44 -1.87
CA GLY A 50 15.03 5.26 -1.10
C GLY A 50 13.51 5.04 -1.05
N ARG A 51 12.73 5.97 -1.62
CA ARG A 51 11.29 6.03 -1.45
C ARG A 51 10.57 5.61 -2.71
N LEU A 52 9.62 4.70 -2.57
CA LEU A 52 8.66 4.34 -3.60
C LEU A 52 7.36 5.08 -3.34
N THR A 53 6.93 5.92 -4.28
CA THR A 53 5.63 6.59 -4.27
C THR A 53 4.60 5.70 -4.94
N VAL A 54 3.45 5.57 -4.29
CA VAL A 54 2.35 4.70 -4.71
C VAL A 54 1.07 5.51 -4.88
N PHE A 55 0.44 5.38 -6.04
CA PHE A 55 -0.83 6.03 -6.37
C PHE A 55 -1.95 5.00 -6.28
N ALA A 56 -2.85 5.18 -5.33
CA ALA A 56 -3.97 4.28 -5.10
C ALA A 56 -5.18 4.59 -6.01
N SER A 57 -6.18 3.71 -6.00
CA SER A 57 -7.39 3.76 -6.83
C SER A 57 -8.37 4.86 -6.44
N ASP A 58 -8.27 5.40 -5.23
CA ASP A 58 -9.08 6.49 -4.68
C ASP A 58 -8.40 7.86 -4.77
N ASP A 59 -7.39 7.96 -5.65
CA ASP A 59 -6.57 9.16 -5.88
C ASP A 59 -5.66 9.57 -4.71
N THR A 60 -5.56 8.75 -3.66
CA THR A 60 -4.63 9.00 -2.56
C THR A 60 -3.19 8.59 -2.90
N VAL A 61 -2.23 9.25 -2.26
CA VAL A 61 -0.79 9.01 -2.44
C VAL A 61 -0.20 8.44 -1.17
N TRP A 62 0.60 7.39 -1.33
CA TRP A 62 1.28 6.67 -0.27
C TRP A 62 2.75 6.56 -0.60
N TYR A 63 3.56 6.24 0.40
CA TYR A 63 4.96 5.91 0.19
C TYR A 63 5.36 4.66 0.97
N ALA A 64 6.39 4.00 0.46
CA ALA A 64 7.11 2.93 1.13
C ALA A 64 8.61 3.20 1.07
N THR A 65 9.33 2.81 2.12
CA THR A 65 10.80 2.81 2.16
C THR A 65 11.33 1.38 2.20
N ASP A 66 12.65 1.24 2.10
CA ASP A 66 13.35 -0.06 2.19
C ASP A 66 12.88 -1.09 1.14
N VAL A 67 12.36 -0.60 0.01
CA VAL A 67 11.90 -1.44 -1.09
C VAL A 67 13.10 -1.94 -1.90
N PRO A 68 13.31 -3.27 -2.04
CA PRO A 68 14.38 -3.83 -2.85
C PRO A 68 14.28 -3.38 -4.32
N ARG A 69 15.42 -3.20 -4.98
CA ARG A 69 15.48 -2.83 -6.41
C ARG A 69 15.29 -4.02 -7.36
N GLN A 70 14.96 -5.20 -6.85
CA GLN A 70 14.70 -6.40 -7.65
C GLN A 70 13.83 -7.40 -6.88
N GLY A 71 13.00 -8.13 -7.63
CA GLY A 71 12.21 -9.24 -7.12
C GLY A 71 10.81 -8.84 -6.67
N ARG A 72 10.06 -9.81 -6.15
CA ARG A 72 8.70 -9.61 -5.62
C ARG A 72 8.77 -9.30 -4.12
N VAL A 73 8.09 -8.26 -3.69
CA VAL A 73 8.11 -7.76 -2.31
C VAL A 73 6.73 -7.27 -1.88
N ASN A 74 6.37 -7.47 -0.61
CA ASN A 74 5.25 -6.79 0.02
C ASN A 74 5.78 -5.55 0.73
N VAL A 75 5.31 -4.36 0.34
CA VAL A 75 5.76 -3.07 0.88
C VAL A 75 4.71 -2.53 1.84
N VAL A 76 5.13 -2.11 3.03
CA VAL A 76 4.26 -1.43 4.00
C VAL A 76 4.12 0.03 3.59
N LEU A 77 2.89 0.53 3.58
CA LEU A 77 2.55 1.87 3.10
C LEU A 77 2.32 2.83 4.26
N VAL A 78 2.78 4.04 4.05
CA VAL A 78 2.47 5.19 4.89
C VAL A 78 1.79 6.23 4.01
N PRO A 79 0.64 6.77 4.42
CA PRO A 79 -0.06 7.73 3.59
C PRO A 79 0.68 9.07 3.61
N VAL A 80 0.72 9.77 2.47
CA VAL A 80 1.32 11.11 2.39
C VAL A 80 0.47 12.14 3.14
N GLU A 81 -0.85 11.99 3.05
CA GLU A 81 -1.84 12.77 3.80
C GLU A 81 -2.74 11.84 4.61
N PRO A 82 -3.31 12.26 5.76
CA PRO A 82 -4.18 11.39 6.56
C PRO A 82 -5.29 10.74 5.73
N HIS A 83 -5.32 9.41 5.72
CA HIS A 83 -6.32 8.65 4.97
C HIS A 83 -7.59 8.44 5.81
N PRO A 84 -8.81 8.64 5.27
CA PRO A 84 -10.06 8.46 6.01
C PRO A 84 -10.24 7.07 6.64
N SER A 85 -9.76 6.00 5.99
CA SER A 85 -9.82 4.64 6.55
C SER A 85 -8.85 4.39 7.72
N MET A 86 -7.98 5.35 8.01
CA MET A 86 -7.02 5.28 9.12
C MET A 86 -7.39 6.22 10.28
N ALA A 87 -8.40 7.08 10.10
CA ALA A 87 -8.93 7.92 11.16
C ALA A 87 -9.82 7.05 12.07
N ARG A 88 -9.41 6.88 13.33
CA ARG A 88 -10.20 6.22 14.38
C ARG A 88 -11.32 7.12 14.88
#